data_AF-A0A5N6L1W8-F1
#
_entry.id   AF-A0A5N6L1W8-F1
#
_cell.length_a   1.000
_cell.length_b   1.000
_cell.length_c   1.000
_cell.angle_alpha   90.00
_cell.angle_beta   90.00
_cell.angle_gamma   90.00
#
_symmetry.space_group_name_H-M   'P 1'
#
loop_
_entity.id
_entity.type
_entity.pdbx_description
1 polymer ?
#
loop_
_entity_poly.entity_id
_entity_poly.type
_entity_poly.pdbx_seq_one_letter_code
_entity_poly.pdbx_strand_id
1 'polypeptide(L)'
;MRVATLQLDSKLGRVKLNTERATRLVDSINPGTLGLLVLPELAFSGYNFPTLDSITPFLEPTAAGPSTAWAVKTAQHLRCTVIVGYPEITSDNQRYNSTVMIGSDGEVLGNGYRKSFLYYTDQTWAAEGSGFKAGLGTVPIATIESQKKSAANITQGICMDLNPYNFTAPWNAYEFAAHVVESDADAAVMSMAWLTGGPDLSSYEPGLDPFADDGTPAWSETEANIPHLDTVNYWIERLTPLISCKRYTIVVMANRCGKERSAIYAGTSCVLRVGHGKIIIYSIMSRGLEGVQLVDTHAPPKAELRLRNPDELDEADEAADETADELPL
;
A
#
# COMPACT_ATOMS: atom_id res chain seq x y z
N MET A 1 -2.58 -16.61 -3.86
CA MET A 1 -2.25 -15.49 -4.77
C MET A 1 -0.76 -15.23 -4.69
N ARG A 2 -0.10 -14.95 -5.82
CA ARG A 2 1.30 -14.52 -5.83
C ARG A 2 1.36 -13.01 -6.07
N VAL A 3 1.86 -12.28 -5.09
CA VAL A 3 1.86 -10.82 -5.04
C VAL A 3 3.29 -10.31 -4.91
N ALA A 4 3.57 -9.17 -5.51
CA ALA A 4 4.80 -8.43 -5.32
C ALA A 4 4.49 -6.98 -4.94
N THR A 5 5.21 -6.46 -3.96
CA THR A 5 5.24 -5.03 -3.65
C THR A 5 6.58 -4.46 -4.09
N LEU A 6 6.56 -3.34 -4.81
CA LEU A 6 7.76 -2.58 -5.13
C LEU A 6 7.88 -1.40 -4.16
N GLN A 7 8.96 -1.35 -3.38
CA GLN A 7 9.30 -0.24 -2.50
C GLN A 7 10.38 0.61 -3.16
N LEU A 8 10.07 1.90 -3.37
CA LEU A 8 10.95 2.86 -4.04
C LEU A 8 11.25 4.07 -3.17
N ASP A 9 12.45 4.63 -3.32
CA ASP A 9 12.85 5.95 -2.84
C ASP A 9 12.77 6.94 -4.02
N SER A 10 11.54 7.21 -4.44
CA SER A 10 11.26 8.05 -5.61
C SER A 10 11.71 9.49 -5.39
N LYS A 11 12.56 10.02 -6.27
CA LYS A 11 13.03 11.40 -6.15
C LYS A 11 12.05 12.37 -6.82
N LEU A 12 11.67 13.44 -6.12
CA LEU A 12 10.69 14.41 -6.58
C LEU A 12 11.05 14.97 -7.97
N GLY A 13 10.11 14.90 -8.90
CA GLY A 13 10.26 15.35 -10.29
C GLY A 13 11.26 14.56 -11.15
N ARG A 14 11.86 13.48 -10.64
CA ARG A 14 12.86 12.67 -11.37
C ARG A 14 12.24 11.43 -12.02
N VAL A 15 11.15 11.63 -12.77
CA VAL A 15 10.35 10.55 -13.39
C VAL A 15 11.20 9.50 -14.10
N LYS A 16 12.10 9.93 -14.99
CA LYS A 16 12.98 9.02 -15.72
C LYS A 16 13.85 8.16 -14.78
N LEU A 17 14.53 8.79 -13.82
CA LEU A 17 15.36 8.09 -12.84
C LEU A 17 14.54 7.06 -12.04
N ASN A 18 13.36 7.45 -11.57
CA ASN A 18 12.50 6.60 -10.77
C ASN A 18 11.99 5.40 -11.58
N THR A 19 11.56 5.61 -12.84
CA THR A 19 11.16 4.52 -13.74
C THR A 19 12.31 3.57 -14.07
N GLU A 20 13.53 4.07 -14.31
CA GLU A 20 14.70 3.23 -14.58
C GLU A 20 15.08 2.38 -13.37
N ARG A 21 14.99 2.93 -12.15
CA ARG A 21 15.18 2.16 -10.91
C ARG A 21 14.12 1.08 -10.73
N ALA A 22 12.85 1.44 -10.94
CA ALA A 22 11.74 0.50 -10.87
C ALA A 22 11.92 -0.66 -11.84
N THR A 23 12.27 -0.38 -13.10
CA THR A 23 12.56 -1.40 -14.12
C THR A 23 13.65 -2.35 -13.65
N ARG A 24 14.81 -1.84 -13.21
CA ARG A 24 15.91 -2.70 -12.74
C ARG A 24 15.52 -3.62 -11.59
N LEU A 25 14.67 -3.15 -10.67
CA LEU A 25 14.22 -3.95 -9.54
C LEU A 25 13.28 -5.08 -9.99
N VAL A 26 12.35 -4.77 -10.91
CA VAL A 26 11.36 -5.76 -11.38
C VAL A 26 11.91 -6.73 -12.43
N ASP A 27 13.01 -6.39 -13.12
CA ASP A 27 13.70 -7.28 -14.08
C ASP A 27 14.22 -8.57 -13.42
N SER A 28 14.35 -8.59 -12.09
CA SER A 28 14.69 -9.79 -11.32
C SER A 28 13.56 -10.82 -11.22
N ILE A 29 12.33 -10.45 -11.61
CA ILE A 29 11.15 -11.30 -11.50
C ILE A 29 11.01 -12.16 -12.74
N ASN A 30 10.91 -13.48 -12.53
CA ASN A 30 10.66 -14.42 -13.62
C ASN A 30 9.23 -14.21 -14.19
N PRO A 31 9.07 -13.96 -15.50
CA PRO A 31 7.75 -13.86 -16.13
C PRO A 31 6.85 -15.07 -15.88
N GLY A 32 5.56 -14.84 -15.65
CA GLY A 32 4.56 -15.87 -15.38
C GLY A 32 4.59 -16.45 -13.96
N THR A 33 5.48 -15.97 -13.09
CA THR A 33 5.51 -16.39 -11.68
C THR A 33 4.67 -15.50 -10.77
N LEU A 34 4.23 -14.33 -11.26
CA LEU A 34 3.55 -13.31 -10.48
C LEU A 34 2.10 -13.11 -10.95
N GLY A 35 1.16 -12.93 -10.01
CA GLY A 35 -0.22 -12.56 -10.33
C GLY A 35 -0.48 -11.05 -10.28
N LEU A 36 0.11 -10.37 -9.28
CA LEU A 36 -0.11 -8.95 -9.02
C LEU A 36 1.19 -8.24 -8.58
N LEU A 37 1.54 -7.14 -9.23
CA LEU A 37 2.57 -6.20 -8.81
C LEU A 37 1.92 -4.88 -8.36
N VAL A 38 2.25 -4.41 -7.16
CA VAL A 38 1.73 -3.15 -6.60
C VAL A 38 2.87 -2.18 -6.36
N LEU A 39 2.73 -0.96 -6.89
CA LEU A 39 3.66 0.15 -6.70
C LEU A 39 3.11 1.18 -5.70
N PRO A 40 3.98 2.05 -5.15
CA PRO A 40 3.58 3.09 -4.21
C PRO A 40 2.70 4.18 -4.84
N GLU A 41 2.19 5.04 -3.97
CA GLU A 41 1.52 6.29 -4.35
C GLU A 41 2.49 7.22 -5.10
N LEU A 42 2.02 7.83 -6.20
CA LEU A 42 2.81 8.74 -7.03
C LEU A 42 4.21 8.18 -7.37
N ALA A 43 4.25 6.90 -7.78
CA ALA A 43 5.44 6.07 -7.79
C ALA A 43 6.63 6.67 -8.55
N PHE A 44 6.39 7.43 -9.62
CA PHE A 44 7.47 7.97 -10.44
C PHE A 44 7.65 9.48 -10.32
N SER A 45 6.67 10.24 -9.85
CA SER A 45 6.80 11.70 -9.71
C SER A 45 7.46 12.12 -8.40
N GLY A 46 7.47 11.26 -7.37
CA GLY A 46 7.63 11.72 -5.99
C GLY A 46 6.33 12.35 -5.48
N TYR A 47 6.31 12.85 -4.24
CA TYR A 47 5.06 13.14 -3.54
C TYR A 47 4.90 14.59 -3.06
N ASN A 48 5.93 15.18 -2.44
CA ASN A 48 5.83 16.48 -1.78
C ASN A 48 5.87 17.69 -2.73
N PHE A 49 4.88 17.81 -3.60
CA PHE A 49 4.63 18.99 -4.42
C PHE A 49 3.90 20.06 -3.60
N PRO A 50 4.52 21.22 -3.31
CA PRO A 50 3.92 22.24 -2.44
C PRO A 50 2.79 23.04 -3.11
N THR A 51 2.75 23.08 -4.43
CA THR A 51 1.80 23.89 -5.20
C THR A 51 1.34 23.17 -6.46
N LEU A 52 0.20 23.60 -6.98
CA LEU A 52 -0.27 23.20 -8.30
C LEU A 52 0.81 23.43 -9.39
N ASP A 53 1.45 24.59 -9.41
CA ASP A 53 2.48 24.89 -10.42
C ASP A 53 3.64 23.89 -10.38
N SER A 54 4.04 23.44 -9.17
CA SER A 54 5.14 22.50 -9.01
C SER A 54 4.83 21.09 -9.53
N ILE A 55 3.57 20.63 -9.42
CA ILE A 55 3.16 19.30 -9.91
C ILE A 55 2.71 19.32 -11.37
N THR A 56 2.25 20.47 -11.88
CA THR A 56 1.67 20.59 -13.23
C THR A 56 2.52 19.94 -14.34
N PRO A 57 3.87 20.05 -14.36
CA PRO A 57 4.70 19.38 -15.36
C PRO A 57 4.70 17.85 -15.32
N PHE A 58 4.21 17.27 -14.22
CA PHE A 58 4.22 15.83 -13.96
C PHE A 58 2.84 15.20 -14.03
N LEU A 59 1.77 16.00 -14.17
CA LEU A 59 0.42 15.50 -14.37
C LEU A 59 0.34 14.66 -15.65
N GLU A 60 -0.28 13.49 -15.53
CA GLU A 60 -0.43 12.54 -16.61
C GLU A 60 -1.90 12.44 -17.03
N PRO A 61 -2.20 12.38 -18.35
CA PRO A 61 -3.55 12.10 -18.80
C PRO A 61 -4.08 10.78 -18.22
N THR A 62 -5.36 10.75 -17.87
CA THR A 62 -6.04 9.56 -17.33
C THR A 62 -5.65 8.30 -18.10
N ALA A 63 -4.98 7.38 -17.40
CA ALA A 63 -4.54 6.08 -17.93
C ALA A 63 -3.75 6.14 -19.26
N ALA A 64 -3.00 7.22 -19.53
CA ALA A 64 -2.29 7.39 -20.80
C ALA A 64 -0.91 8.07 -20.71
N GLY A 65 -0.39 8.35 -19.51
CA GLY A 65 0.94 8.95 -19.33
C GLY A 65 2.10 7.95 -19.10
N PRO A 66 3.30 8.47 -18.78
CA PRO A 66 4.49 7.68 -18.51
C PRO A 66 4.31 6.53 -17.51
N SER A 67 3.56 6.74 -16.43
CA SER A 67 3.28 5.70 -15.43
C SER A 67 2.45 4.56 -16.03
N THR A 68 1.45 4.90 -16.84
CA THR A 68 0.62 3.90 -17.54
C THR A 68 1.43 3.15 -18.58
N ALA A 69 2.22 3.86 -19.39
CA ALA A 69 3.07 3.25 -20.41
C ALA A 69 4.12 2.30 -19.81
N TRP A 70 4.70 2.64 -18.65
CA TRP A 70 5.58 1.74 -17.91
C TRP A 70 4.80 0.50 -17.42
N ALA A 71 3.63 0.68 -16.82
CA ALA A 71 2.82 -0.41 -16.30
C ALA A 71 2.37 -1.40 -17.39
N VAL A 72 1.97 -0.92 -18.58
CA VAL A 72 1.64 -1.77 -19.74
C VAL A 72 2.82 -2.67 -20.14
N LYS A 73 4.01 -2.08 -20.29
CA LYS A 73 5.22 -2.85 -20.65
C LYS A 73 5.56 -3.90 -19.60
N THR A 74 5.52 -3.51 -18.33
CA THR A 74 5.82 -4.40 -17.19
C THR A 74 4.80 -5.52 -17.07
N ALA A 75 3.50 -5.21 -17.21
CA ALA A 75 2.41 -6.18 -17.11
C ALA A 75 2.52 -7.27 -18.18
N GLN A 76 2.77 -6.87 -19.43
CA GLN A 76 2.98 -7.79 -20.55
C GLN A 76 4.26 -8.61 -20.41
N HIS A 77 5.37 -7.97 -20.00
CA HIS A 77 6.65 -8.63 -19.81
C HIS A 77 6.56 -9.71 -18.72
N LEU A 78 6.03 -9.36 -17.55
CA LEU A 78 5.93 -10.27 -16.40
C LEU A 78 4.70 -11.19 -16.46
N ARG A 79 3.77 -10.95 -17.39
CA ARG A 79 2.47 -11.65 -17.51
C ARG A 79 1.67 -11.59 -16.21
N CYS A 80 1.60 -10.41 -15.62
CA CYS A 80 0.92 -10.16 -14.35
C CYS A 80 0.07 -8.89 -14.41
N THR A 81 -0.81 -8.70 -13.43
CA THR A 81 -1.50 -7.43 -13.25
C THR A 81 -0.59 -6.42 -12.55
N VAL A 82 -0.60 -5.16 -12.96
CA VAL A 82 0.18 -4.08 -12.34
C VAL A 82 -0.75 -2.99 -11.83
N ILE A 83 -0.55 -2.53 -10.60
CA ILE A 83 -1.20 -1.33 -10.04
C ILE A 83 -0.12 -0.28 -9.76
N VAL A 84 -0.27 0.92 -10.33
CA VAL A 84 0.68 2.02 -10.13
C VAL A 84 -0.01 3.34 -9.80
N GLY A 85 0.49 4.03 -8.78
CA GLY A 85 0.04 5.37 -8.38
C GLY A 85 0.67 6.46 -9.24
N TYR A 86 -0.13 7.44 -9.68
CA TYR A 86 0.28 8.51 -10.59
C TYR A 86 -0.54 9.79 -10.38
N PRO A 87 0.02 10.98 -10.70
CA PRO A 87 -0.72 12.23 -10.61
C PRO A 87 -1.55 12.43 -11.89
N GLU A 88 -2.87 12.35 -11.79
CA GLU A 88 -3.79 12.36 -12.92
C GLU A 88 -4.24 13.77 -13.29
N ILE A 89 -4.39 14.04 -14.60
CA ILE A 89 -5.21 15.12 -15.15
C ILE A 89 -6.23 14.56 -16.17
N THR A 90 -7.48 14.96 -16.02
CA THR A 90 -8.57 14.57 -16.92
C THR A 90 -8.72 15.53 -18.09
N SER A 91 -9.51 15.15 -19.10
CA SER A 91 -9.81 16.00 -20.26
C SER A 91 -10.54 17.30 -19.92
N ASP A 92 -11.24 17.36 -18.78
CA ASP A 92 -11.89 18.55 -18.21
C ASP A 92 -11.01 19.28 -17.16
N ASN A 93 -9.69 19.03 -17.18
CA ASN A 93 -8.68 19.66 -16.31
C ASN A 93 -8.88 19.43 -14.80
N GLN A 94 -9.63 18.41 -14.41
CA GLN A 94 -9.66 17.94 -13.02
C GLN A 94 -8.40 17.14 -12.73
N ARG A 95 -7.91 17.21 -11.49
CA ARG A 95 -6.65 16.58 -11.09
C ARG A 95 -6.86 15.70 -9.89
N TYR A 96 -6.21 14.55 -9.88
CA TYR A 96 -6.41 13.56 -8.83
C TYR A 96 -5.08 12.87 -8.49
N ASN A 97 -4.98 12.42 -7.25
CA ASN A 97 -4.02 11.40 -6.88
C ASN A 97 -4.67 10.04 -7.14
N SER A 98 -4.10 9.28 -8.08
CA SER A 98 -4.80 8.14 -8.67
C SER A 98 -3.94 6.91 -8.76
N THR A 99 -4.56 5.75 -8.91
CA THR A 99 -3.92 4.53 -9.40
C THR A 99 -4.55 4.10 -10.72
N VAL A 100 -3.73 3.46 -11.57
CA VAL A 100 -4.21 2.72 -12.74
C VAL A 100 -3.87 1.24 -12.55
N MET A 101 -4.79 0.37 -12.97
CA MET A 101 -4.63 -1.09 -12.93
C MET A 101 -4.54 -1.60 -14.37
N ILE A 102 -3.48 -2.34 -14.68
CA ILE A 102 -3.20 -2.85 -16.02
C ILE A 102 -3.15 -4.38 -15.99
N GLY A 103 -3.91 -5.01 -16.87
CA GLY A 103 -3.95 -6.46 -17.04
C GLY A 103 -2.70 -7.01 -17.70
N SER A 104 -2.51 -8.32 -17.63
CA SER A 104 -1.35 -9.01 -18.23
C SER A 104 -1.30 -8.92 -19.77
N ASP A 105 -2.41 -8.59 -20.41
CA ASP A 105 -2.54 -8.30 -21.84
C ASP A 105 -2.15 -6.85 -22.19
N GLY A 106 -1.98 -5.98 -21.19
CA GLY A 106 -1.71 -4.56 -21.35
C GLY A 106 -2.96 -3.68 -21.35
N GLU A 107 -4.15 -4.26 -21.15
CA GLU A 107 -5.40 -3.49 -21.11
C GLU A 107 -5.58 -2.79 -19.76
N VAL A 108 -6.20 -1.61 -19.79
CA VAL A 108 -6.60 -0.90 -18.56
C VAL A 108 -7.80 -1.63 -17.94
N LEU A 109 -7.64 -2.08 -16.70
CA LEU A 109 -8.70 -2.74 -15.94
C LEU A 109 -9.47 -1.72 -15.12
N GLY A 110 -10.79 -1.65 -15.36
CA GLY A 110 -11.66 -0.68 -14.69
C GLY A 110 -11.34 0.76 -15.07
N ASN A 111 -11.74 1.71 -14.22
CA ASN A 111 -11.54 3.15 -14.44
C ASN A 111 -10.43 3.74 -13.56
N GLY A 112 -9.50 2.89 -13.08
CA GLY A 112 -8.56 3.27 -12.03
C GLY A 112 -9.25 3.61 -10.71
N TYR A 113 -8.46 4.07 -9.74
CA TYR A 113 -8.95 4.59 -8.47
C TYR A 113 -8.41 5.98 -8.21
N ARG A 114 -9.22 6.85 -7.60
CA ARG A 114 -8.85 8.21 -7.22
C ARG A 114 -8.96 8.30 -5.70
N LYS A 115 -7.92 8.82 -5.07
CA LYS A 115 -7.79 8.96 -3.61
C LYS A 115 -9.03 9.63 -3.04
N SER A 116 -9.68 8.98 -2.08
CA SER A 116 -10.95 9.46 -1.54
C SER A 116 -10.72 10.48 -0.44
N PHE A 117 -9.73 10.24 0.42
CA PHE A 117 -9.37 11.12 1.52
C PHE A 117 -8.01 11.76 1.24
N LEU A 118 -7.99 13.08 1.06
CA LEU A 118 -6.76 13.80 0.75
C LEU A 118 -5.95 14.08 2.02
N TYR A 119 -4.63 13.97 1.87
CA TYR A 119 -3.70 14.54 2.83
C TYR A 119 -3.45 16.00 2.50
N TYR A 120 -2.93 16.81 3.44
CA TYR A 120 -2.72 18.25 3.19
C TYR A 120 -1.83 18.51 1.96
N THR A 121 -0.85 17.63 1.67
CA THR A 121 -0.01 17.74 0.46
C THR A 121 -0.87 17.62 -0.81
N ASP A 122 -1.79 16.67 -0.84
CA ASP A 122 -2.68 16.46 -1.99
C ASP A 122 -3.67 17.62 -2.16
N GLN A 123 -4.17 18.19 -1.05
CA GLN A 123 -5.15 19.28 -1.06
C GLN A 123 -4.66 20.55 -1.79
N THR A 124 -3.34 20.70 -1.96
CA THR A 124 -2.76 21.84 -2.69
C THR A 124 -2.95 21.76 -4.20
N TRP A 125 -3.27 20.59 -4.77
CA TRP A 125 -3.32 20.40 -6.22
C TRP A 125 -4.39 19.43 -6.72
N ALA A 126 -4.82 18.45 -5.92
CA ALA A 126 -5.79 17.41 -6.29
C ALA A 126 -7.19 17.68 -5.73
N ALA A 127 -8.20 17.12 -6.39
CA ALA A 127 -9.53 16.93 -5.86
C ALA A 127 -9.70 15.50 -5.29
N GLU A 128 -10.68 15.34 -4.39
CA GLU A 128 -11.10 14.02 -3.90
C GLU A 128 -11.73 13.18 -5.01
N GLY A 129 -11.54 11.87 -4.94
CA GLY A 129 -12.31 10.91 -5.70
C GLY A 129 -13.79 10.90 -5.33
N SER A 130 -14.58 10.08 -6.03
CA SER A 130 -16.02 9.91 -5.77
C SER A 130 -16.33 9.00 -4.56
N GLY A 131 -15.38 8.86 -3.64
CA GLY A 131 -15.41 7.89 -2.55
C GLY A 131 -14.89 6.50 -2.96
N PHE A 132 -14.93 5.57 -1.99
CA PHE A 132 -14.45 4.21 -2.18
C PHE A 132 -15.30 3.45 -3.19
N LYS A 133 -14.64 2.65 -4.04
CA LYS A 133 -15.31 1.90 -5.11
C LYS A 133 -15.06 0.41 -4.94
N ALA A 134 -16.11 -0.38 -5.10
CA ALA A 134 -16.03 -1.83 -5.22
C ALA A 134 -15.77 -2.22 -6.69
N GLY A 135 -15.21 -3.41 -6.91
CA GLY A 135 -15.12 -3.99 -8.26
C GLY A 135 -14.23 -3.20 -9.22
N LEU A 136 -13.12 -2.65 -8.74
CA LEU A 136 -12.19 -1.85 -9.55
C LEU A 136 -11.37 -2.68 -10.56
N GLY A 137 -11.51 -3.99 -10.49
CA GLY A 137 -10.89 -4.95 -11.39
C GLY A 137 -10.81 -6.31 -10.72
N THR A 138 -10.52 -7.33 -11.53
CA THR A 138 -10.26 -8.68 -11.03
C THR A 138 -8.86 -9.12 -11.43
N VAL A 139 -8.12 -9.69 -10.49
CA VAL A 139 -6.79 -10.26 -10.77
C VAL A 139 -6.95 -11.76 -10.99
N PRO A 140 -6.48 -12.33 -12.12
CA PRO A 140 -6.45 -13.77 -12.30
C PRO A 140 -5.68 -14.45 -11.17
N ILE A 141 -6.29 -15.46 -10.54
CA ILE A 141 -5.60 -16.29 -9.55
C ILE A 141 -5.19 -17.58 -10.27
N ALA A 142 -3.92 -17.96 -10.16
CA ALA A 142 -3.50 -19.31 -10.52
C ALA A 142 -4.28 -20.30 -9.64
N THR A 143 -5.30 -20.93 -10.21
CA THR A 143 -6.14 -21.90 -9.50
C THR A 143 -5.32 -23.12 -9.16
N ILE A 144 -5.19 -23.41 -7.87
CA ILE A 144 -4.99 -24.79 -7.41
C ILE A 144 -6.35 -25.49 -7.65
N GLU A 145 -6.35 -26.72 -8.17
CA GLU A 145 -7.54 -27.50 -8.60
C GLU A 145 -8.71 -27.53 -7.61
N SER A 146 -8.48 -27.17 -6.34
CA SER A 146 -9.46 -27.11 -5.26
C SER A 146 -10.20 -25.76 -5.09
N GLN A 147 -9.86 -24.68 -5.82
CA GLN A 147 -10.54 -23.38 -5.71
C GLN A 147 -11.53 -23.12 -6.85
N LYS A 148 -12.77 -22.75 -6.50
CA LYS A 148 -13.87 -22.43 -7.44
C LYS A 148 -13.78 -21.04 -8.10
N LYS A 149 -12.88 -20.15 -7.64
CA LYS A 149 -12.72 -18.79 -8.20
C LYS A 149 -11.48 -18.73 -9.11
N SER A 150 -11.67 -18.29 -10.35
CA SER A 150 -10.59 -18.03 -11.32
C SER A 150 -9.99 -16.62 -11.21
N ALA A 151 -10.63 -15.71 -10.45
CA ALA A 151 -10.18 -14.34 -10.28
C ALA A 151 -10.53 -13.79 -8.88
N ALA A 152 -9.71 -12.87 -8.38
CA ALA A 152 -9.88 -12.16 -7.12
C ALA A 152 -10.42 -10.75 -7.35
N ASN A 153 -11.45 -10.36 -6.60
CA ASN A 153 -11.95 -8.99 -6.55
C ASN A 153 -10.99 -8.10 -5.75
N ILE A 154 -10.56 -6.99 -6.35
CA ILE A 154 -9.65 -6.04 -5.73
C ILE A 154 -10.38 -4.76 -5.32
N THR A 155 -10.20 -4.36 -4.07
CA THR A 155 -10.51 -3.01 -3.58
C THR A 155 -9.22 -2.23 -3.41
N GLN A 156 -9.20 -0.96 -3.83
CA GLN A 156 -8.00 -0.12 -3.79
C GLN A 156 -8.22 1.06 -2.85
N GLY A 157 -7.15 1.48 -2.18
CA GLY A 157 -7.06 2.73 -1.43
C GLY A 157 -5.67 3.35 -1.62
N ILE A 158 -5.54 4.62 -1.30
CA ILE A 158 -4.29 5.38 -1.39
C ILE A 158 -4.02 6.04 -0.04
N CYS A 159 -2.95 5.59 0.64
CA CYS A 159 -2.41 6.14 1.89
C CYS A 159 -3.46 6.64 2.89
N MET A 160 -3.78 7.94 2.84
CA MET A 160 -4.69 8.65 3.75
C MET A 160 -6.10 8.08 3.77
N ASP A 161 -6.52 7.32 2.75
CA ASP A 161 -7.77 6.56 2.75
C ASP A 161 -7.92 5.63 3.96
N LEU A 162 -6.81 5.17 4.55
CA LEU A 162 -6.83 4.33 5.74
C LEU A 162 -7.17 5.10 7.03
N ASN A 163 -6.94 6.42 7.04
CA ASN A 163 -7.16 7.26 8.21
C ASN A 163 -8.62 7.70 8.35
N PRO A 164 -9.05 8.13 9.55
CA PRO A 164 -10.31 8.84 9.68
C PRO A 164 -10.33 10.07 8.78
N TYR A 165 -11.49 10.34 8.16
CA TYR A 165 -11.65 11.47 7.25
C TYR A 165 -11.15 12.80 7.87
N ASN A 166 -10.24 13.48 7.15
CA ASN A 166 -9.57 14.71 7.57
C ASN A 166 -8.89 14.67 8.95
N PHE A 167 -8.59 13.47 9.49
CA PHE A 167 -8.17 13.28 10.89
C PHE A 167 -9.18 13.81 11.93
N THR A 168 -10.46 13.96 11.54
CA THR A 168 -11.52 14.51 12.40
C THR A 168 -12.68 13.54 12.61
N ALA A 169 -12.89 12.59 11.69
CA ALA A 169 -13.88 11.55 11.87
C ALA A 169 -13.55 10.66 13.09
N PRO A 170 -14.56 10.01 13.70
CA PRO A 170 -14.32 9.12 14.83
C PRO A 170 -13.28 8.04 14.50
N TRP A 171 -12.39 7.75 15.46
CA TRP A 171 -11.36 6.71 15.29
C TRP A 171 -11.96 5.37 14.86
N ASN A 172 -13.11 5.00 15.42
CA ASN A 172 -13.78 3.74 15.12
C ASN A 172 -14.63 3.73 13.82
N ALA A 173 -14.55 4.77 12.98
CA ALA A 173 -15.28 4.80 11.71
C ALA A 173 -14.72 3.81 10.68
N TYR A 174 -13.40 3.58 10.70
CA TYR A 174 -12.69 2.58 9.88
C TYR A 174 -13.14 2.55 8.41
N GLU A 175 -13.31 3.72 7.78
CA GLU A 175 -14.12 3.89 6.58
C GLU A 175 -13.65 3.01 5.41
N PHE A 176 -12.34 2.98 5.13
CA PHE A 176 -11.78 2.10 4.10
C PHE A 176 -11.92 0.62 4.45
N ALA A 177 -11.64 0.24 5.69
CA ALA A 177 -11.74 -1.15 6.12
C ALA A 177 -13.19 -1.65 6.10
N ALA A 178 -14.14 -0.83 6.53
CA ALA A 178 -15.58 -1.11 6.41
C ALA A 178 -15.98 -1.31 4.95
N HIS A 179 -15.53 -0.43 4.05
CA HIS A 179 -15.78 -0.58 2.62
C HIS A 179 -15.20 -1.88 2.04
N VAL A 180 -13.99 -2.29 2.44
CA VAL A 180 -13.40 -3.57 2.03
C VAL A 180 -14.26 -4.76 2.50
N VAL A 181 -14.86 -4.65 3.69
CA VAL A 181 -15.80 -5.65 4.22
C VAL A 181 -17.08 -5.70 3.38
N GLU A 182 -17.69 -4.55 3.14
CA GLU A 182 -18.93 -4.40 2.38
C GLU A 182 -18.79 -4.83 0.92
N SER A 183 -17.64 -4.58 0.30
CA SER A 183 -17.38 -4.89 -1.11
C SER A 183 -17.10 -6.37 -1.38
N ASP A 184 -17.08 -7.23 -0.36
CA ASP A 184 -16.66 -8.65 -0.44
C ASP A 184 -15.33 -8.84 -1.19
N ALA A 185 -14.36 -7.96 -0.94
CA ALA A 185 -13.07 -7.98 -1.64
C ALA A 185 -12.21 -9.18 -1.24
N ASP A 186 -11.66 -9.89 -2.23
CA ASP A 186 -10.69 -10.98 -2.00
C ASP A 186 -9.31 -10.41 -1.60
N ALA A 187 -8.98 -9.22 -2.11
CA ALA A 187 -7.82 -8.46 -1.67
C ALA A 187 -8.08 -6.95 -1.59
N ALA A 188 -7.44 -6.30 -0.61
CA ALA A 188 -7.35 -4.86 -0.47
C ALA A 188 -5.92 -4.41 -0.77
N VAL A 189 -5.77 -3.45 -1.69
CA VAL A 189 -4.48 -2.93 -2.13
C VAL A 189 -4.37 -1.47 -1.74
N MET A 190 -3.26 -1.12 -1.10
CA MET A 190 -2.95 0.24 -0.71
C MET A 190 -1.63 0.68 -1.34
N SER A 191 -1.71 1.66 -2.24
CA SER A 191 -0.53 2.40 -2.73
C SER A 191 -0.27 3.58 -1.79
N MET A 192 0.94 3.71 -1.24
CA MET A 192 1.18 4.66 -0.15
C MET A 192 2.44 5.51 -0.26
N ALA A 193 2.33 6.74 0.25
CA ALA A 193 3.41 7.64 0.63
C ALA A 193 3.36 7.98 2.13
N TRP A 194 3.37 6.95 2.98
CA TRP A 194 3.17 7.06 4.43
C TRP A 194 4.45 7.48 5.17
N LEU A 195 4.31 8.47 6.06
CA LEU A 195 5.39 9.06 6.85
C LEU A 195 5.59 8.38 8.21
N THR A 196 6.80 8.39 8.77
CA THR A 196 7.06 7.88 10.13
C THR A 196 6.72 8.87 11.25
N GLY A 197 6.41 10.11 10.89
CA GLY A 197 5.94 11.16 11.80
C GLY A 197 5.04 12.15 11.06
N GLY A 198 4.41 13.07 11.80
CA GLY A 198 3.73 14.19 11.17
C GLY A 198 4.72 15.03 10.35
N PRO A 199 4.27 15.71 9.29
CA PRO A 199 5.13 16.68 8.61
C PRO A 199 5.66 17.65 9.64
N ASP A 200 6.94 17.94 9.54
CA ASP A 200 7.38 19.24 9.98
C ASP A 200 6.91 20.27 8.95
N LEU A 201 5.65 20.72 9.05
CA LEU A 201 5.13 21.82 8.22
C LEU A 201 5.92 23.13 8.44
N SER A 202 6.71 23.23 9.52
CA SER A 202 7.60 24.37 9.76
C SER A 202 8.86 24.35 8.87
N SER A 203 9.15 23.23 8.21
CA SER A 203 10.27 23.09 7.27
C SER A 203 10.01 23.65 5.88
N TYR A 204 8.78 24.13 5.58
CA TYR A 204 8.58 24.96 4.41
C TYR A 204 9.17 26.35 4.68
N GLU A 205 10.46 26.50 4.40
CA GLU A 205 11.09 27.82 4.32
C GLU A 205 10.79 28.42 2.93
N PRO A 206 10.07 29.56 2.87
CA PRO A 206 9.83 30.25 1.61
C PRO A 206 11.16 30.60 0.92
N GLY A 207 11.32 30.17 -0.34
CA GLY A 207 12.51 30.45 -1.16
C GLY A 207 13.46 29.27 -1.39
N LEU A 208 13.24 28.12 -0.74
CA LEU A 208 13.98 26.89 -1.06
C LEU A 208 13.38 26.14 -2.25
N ASP A 209 14.25 25.63 -3.14
CA ASP A 209 13.87 24.84 -4.31
C ASP A 209 13.09 23.57 -3.89
N PRO A 210 11.82 23.38 -4.33
CA PRO A 210 11.04 22.16 -4.06
C PRO A 210 11.75 20.86 -4.40
N PHE A 211 12.63 20.89 -5.40
CA PHE A 211 13.32 19.73 -5.94
C PHE A 211 14.72 19.49 -5.37
N ALA A 212 15.15 20.30 -4.38
CA ALA A 212 16.43 20.11 -3.72
C ALA A 212 16.45 18.78 -2.92
N ASP A 213 17.48 17.98 -3.19
CA ASP A 213 17.84 16.79 -2.42
C ASP A 213 19.16 17.10 -1.71
N ASP A 214 19.17 17.07 -0.38
CA ASP A 214 20.35 17.34 0.44
C ASP A 214 21.32 16.14 0.46
N GLY A 215 20.93 15.00 -0.15
CA GLY A 215 21.73 13.78 -0.21
C GLY A 215 21.88 13.08 1.14
N THR A 216 21.23 13.58 2.19
CA THR A 216 21.29 12.96 3.50
C THR A 216 20.37 11.74 3.54
N PRO A 217 20.81 10.63 4.16
CA PRO A 217 19.99 9.44 4.23
C PRO A 217 18.79 9.68 5.15
N ALA A 218 17.66 9.04 4.81
CA ALA A 218 16.44 9.07 5.62
C ALA A 218 16.64 8.39 6.99
N TRP A 219 17.55 7.43 7.06
CA TRP A 219 17.77 6.53 8.20
C TRP A 219 19.26 6.26 8.36
N SER A 220 19.69 5.97 9.59
CA SER A 220 20.99 5.30 9.76
C SER A 220 20.99 3.93 9.07
N GLU A 221 22.17 3.38 8.78
CA GLU A 221 22.29 2.08 8.12
C GLU A 221 21.57 0.97 8.90
N THR A 222 21.67 0.96 10.23
CA THR A 222 21.00 -0.02 11.08
C THR A 222 19.48 0.12 11.04
N GLU A 223 18.96 1.34 11.11
CA GLU A 223 17.53 1.61 11.03
C GLU A 223 16.95 1.26 9.66
N ALA A 224 17.67 1.59 8.58
CA ALA A 224 17.24 1.35 7.21
C ALA A 224 16.96 -0.15 6.93
N ASN A 225 17.66 -1.04 7.65
CA ASN A 225 17.58 -2.49 7.50
C ASN A 225 16.44 -3.15 8.30
N ILE A 226 15.72 -2.41 9.15
CA ILE A 226 14.62 -2.96 9.95
C ILE A 226 13.26 -2.35 9.60
N PRO A 227 12.15 -3.10 9.72
CA PRO A 227 10.79 -2.57 9.59
C PRO A 227 10.47 -1.42 10.54
N HIS A 228 9.60 -0.49 10.15
CA HIS A 228 8.98 0.51 11.04
C HIS A 228 7.71 -0.06 11.67
N LEU A 229 7.85 -0.79 12.78
CA LEU A 229 6.76 -1.56 13.38
C LEU A 229 5.59 -0.71 13.90
N ASP A 230 5.84 0.51 14.37
CA ASP A 230 4.76 1.40 14.83
C ASP A 230 3.78 1.73 13.70
N THR A 231 4.29 1.92 12.48
CA THR A 231 3.47 2.13 11.28
C THR A 231 2.68 0.88 10.91
N VAL A 232 3.30 -0.30 10.99
CA VAL A 232 2.61 -1.56 10.71
C VAL A 232 1.49 -1.81 11.72
N ASN A 233 1.76 -1.56 13.01
CA ASN A 233 0.77 -1.70 14.07
C ASN A 233 -0.40 -0.74 13.86
N TYR A 234 -0.12 0.52 13.51
CA TYR A 234 -1.15 1.50 13.17
C TYR A 234 -2.00 1.02 11.98
N TRP A 235 -1.38 0.54 10.90
CA TRP A 235 -2.12 0.03 9.75
C TRP A 235 -3.01 -1.17 10.11
N ILE A 236 -2.49 -2.10 10.92
CA ILE A 236 -3.25 -3.24 11.41
C ILE A 236 -4.46 -2.79 12.23
N GLU A 237 -4.29 -1.81 13.12
CA GLU A 237 -5.39 -1.28 13.93
C GLU A 237 -6.48 -0.64 13.04
N ARG A 238 -6.09 0.08 11.99
CA ARG A 238 -7.04 0.65 11.01
C ARG A 238 -7.79 -0.41 10.20
N LEU A 239 -7.31 -1.65 10.16
CA LEU A 239 -7.98 -2.79 9.52
C LEU A 239 -8.87 -3.60 10.47
N THR A 240 -9.15 -3.10 11.68
CA THR A 240 -9.95 -3.80 12.71
C THR A 240 -11.23 -4.46 12.19
N PRO A 241 -12.06 -3.81 11.33
CA PRO A 241 -13.26 -4.45 10.78
C PRO A 241 -12.97 -5.77 10.03
N LEU A 242 -11.84 -5.87 9.33
CA LEU A 242 -11.46 -7.09 8.61
C LEU A 242 -11.09 -8.21 9.57
N ILE A 243 -10.47 -7.90 10.72
CA ILE A 243 -10.00 -8.95 11.65
C ILE A 243 -11.19 -9.78 12.15
N SER A 244 -12.32 -9.12 12.43
CA SER A 244 -13.54 -9.76 12.90
C SER A 244 -14.35 -10.46 11.81
N CYS A 245 -13.97 -10.31 10.53
CA CYS A 245 -14.70 -10.94 9.43
C CYS A 245 -14.51 -12.46 9.41
N LYS A 246 -15.58 -13.20 9.12
CA LYS A 246 -15.55 -14.67 8.94
C LYS A 246 -14.99 -15.10 7.56
N ARG A 247 -14.24 -14.21 6.92
CA ARG A 247 -13.55 -14.44 5.66
C ARG A 247 -12.16 -13.83 5.74
N TYR A 248 -11.22 -14.43 5.03
CA TYR A 248 -9.90 -13.84 4.87
C TYR A 248 -9.85 -12.89 3.68
N THR A 249 -9.20 -11.75 3.89
CA THR A 249 -8.83 -10.79 2.83
C THR A 249 -7.31 -10.69 2.78
N ILE A 250 -6.72 -10.74 1.59
CA ILE A 250 -5.29 -10.40 1.41
C ILE A 250 -5.16 -8.88 1.45
N VAL A 251 -4.28 -8.34 2.29
CA VAL A 251 -4.02 -6.91 2.35
C VAL A 251 -2.59 -6.63 1.88
N VAL A 252 -2.44 -5.77 0.89
CA VAL A 252 -1.16 -5.43 0.27
C VAL A 252 -0.88 -3.96 0.52
N MET A 253 0.13 -3.65 1.32
CA MET A 253 0.60 -2.29 1.57
C MET A 253 1.88 -2.05 0.79
N ALA A 254 1.80 -1.31 -0.32
CA ALA A 254 2.95 -0.88 -1.10
C ALA A 254 3.28 0.57 -0.75
N ASN A 255 4.20 0.75 0.19
CA ASN A 255 4.61 2.05 0.68
C ASN A 255 6.01 2.40 0.18
N ARG A 256 6.21 3.66 -0.21
CA ARG A 256 7.54 4.16 -0.57
C ARG A 256 8.45 4.26 0.66
N CYS A 257 9.76 4.24 0.43
CA CYS A 257 10.76 4.56 1.43
C CYS A 257 11.46 5.89 1.11
N GLY A 258 12.52 6.18 1.87
CA GLY A 258 13.39 7.32 1.61
C GLY A 258 12.87 8.63 2.18
N LYS A 259 13.31 9.73 1.57
CA LYS A 259 13.14 11.09 2.10
C LYS A 259 12.93 12.09 0.96
N GLU A 260 12.06 13.06 1.20
CA GLU A 260 11.90 14.26 0.38
C GLU A 260 11.91 15.48 1.30
N ARG A 261 12.99 16.25 1.30
CA ARG A 261 13.21 17.33 2.29
C ARG A 261 13.05 16.76 3.71
N SER A 262 12.41 17.45 4.64
CA SER A 262 12.19 16.95 6.01
C SER A 262 11.29 15.70 6.10
N ALA A 263 10.53 15.36 5.06
CA ALA A 263 9.58 14.26 5.11
C ALA A 263 10.28 12.91 4.93
N ILE A 264 10.16 12.05 5.93
CA ILE A 264 10.74 10.70 5.95
C ILE A 264 9.62 9.68 5.82
N TYR A 265 9.74 8.80 4.81
CA TYR A 265 8.76 7.76 4.53
C TYR A 265 9.09 6.46 5.25
N ALA A 266 8.04 5.76 5.68
CA ALA A 266 8.13 4.59 6.54
C ALA A 266 8.62 3.31 5.85
N GLY A 267 8.65 3.28 4.51
CA GLY A 267 8.89 2.04 3.76
C GLY A 267 7.99 0.94 4.31
N THR A 268 8.59 -0.18 4.71
CA THR A 268 7.90 -1.24 5.44
C THR A 268 6.71 -1.81 4.66
N SER A 269 6.82 -1.83 3.33
CA SER A 269 5.84 -2.50 2.47
C SER A 269 5.57 -3.92 2.95
N CYS A 270 4.31 -4.34 3.00
CA CYS A 270 3.94 -5.61 3.62
C CYS A 270 2.77 -6.30 2.92
N VAL A 271 2.72 -7.61 3.10
CA VAL A 271 1.61 -8.45 2.64
C VAL A 271 1.06 -9.23 3.83
N LEU A 272 -0.21 -8.99 4.11
CA LEU A 272 -0.95 -9.54 5.22
C LEU A 272 -2.13 -10.37 4.71
N ARG A 273 -2.67 -11.21 5.58
CA ARG A 273 -3.98 -11.82 5.41
C ARG A 273 -4.75 -11.66 6.70
N VAL A 274 -5.91 -11.02 6.61
CA VAL A 274 -6.68 -10.56 7.78
C VAL A 274 -8.07 -11.19 7.74
N GLY A 275 -8.52 -11.73 8.87
CA GLY A 275 -9.82 -12.38 9.03
C GLY A 275 -9.82 -13.48 10.08
N HIS A 276 -10.99 -13.98 10.44
CA HIS A 276 -11.19 -15.04 11.44
C HIS A 276 -10.53 -14.75 12.80
N GLY A 277 -10.51 -13.50 13.25
CA GLY A 277 -9.82 -13.09 14.48
C GLY A 277 -8.30 -13.09 14.36
N LYS A 278 -7.75 -13.20 13.15
CA LYS A 278 -6.32 -13.38 12.90
C LYS A 278 -5.75 -12.33 11.95
N ILE A 279 -4.47 -12.05 12.17
CA ILE A 279 -3.59 -11.34 11.25
C ILE A 279 -2.42 -12.25 10.92
N ILE A 280 -2.35 -12.69 9.68
CA ILE A 280 -1.30 -13.55 9.16
C ILE A 280 -0.32 -12.66 8.38
N ILE A 281 0.95 -12.70 8.74
CA ILE A 281 2.00 -11.86 8.16
C ILE A 281 2.85 -12.73 7.24
N TYR A 282 2.83 -12.43 5.94
CA TYR A 282 3.69 -13.12 4.96
C TYR A 282 5.02 -12.41 4.76
N SER A 283 5.02 -11.08 4.74
CA SER A 283 6.23 -10.29 4.60
C SER A 283 6.07 -8.89 5.15
N ILE A 284 7.19 -8.34 5.63
CA ILE A 284 7.36 -6.93 5.95
C ILE A 284 8.76 -6.56 5.45
N MET A 285 8.86 -5.58 4.55
CA MET A 285 10.13 -5.06 4.07
C MET A 285 10.79 -4.19 5.14
N SER A 286 12.07 -3.87 4.97
CA SER A 286 12.72 -2.87 5.81
C SER A 286 12.15 -1.47 5.54
N ARG A 287 12.40 -0.51 6.44
CA ARG A 287 11.88 0.86 6.29
C ARG A 287 12.64 1.70 5.26
N GLY A 288 13.92 1.39 5.03
CA GLY A 288 14.81 2.28 4.27
C GLY A 288 15.25 1.79 2.91
N LEU A 289 15.18 0.47 2.63
CA LEU A 289 15.76 -0.09 1.41
C LEU A 289 14.75 -0.15 0.26
N GLU A 290 15.20 0.21 -0.94
CA GLU A 290 14.45 -0.09 -2.16
C GLU A 290 14.47 -1.60 -2.43
N GLY A 291 13.42 -2.12 -3.05
CA GLY A 291 13.39 -3.53 -3.43
C GLY A 291 12.03 -4.01 -3.90
N VAL A 292 12.01 -5.24 -4.41
CA VAL A 292 10.78 -5.96 -4.70
C VAL A 292 10.63 -7.15 -3.76
N GLN A 293 9.48 -7.26 -3.11
CA GLN A 293 9.16 -8.37 -2.21
C GLN A 293 8.11 -9.25 -2.86
N LEU A 294 8.49 -10.49 -3.22
CA LEU A 294 7.57 -11.48 -3.76
C LEU A 294 7.00 -12.33 -2.63
N VAL A 295 5.70 -12.61 -2.69
CA VAL A 295 4.96 -13.38 -1.70
C VAL A 295 4.05 -14.36 -2.41
N ASP A 296 4.18 -15.64 -2.07
CA ASP A 296 3.15 -16.65 -2.36
C ASP A 296 2.28 -16.85 -1.12
N THR A 297 1.02 -16.43 -1.17
CA THR A 297 0.11 -16.56 -0.02
C THR A 297 -0.33 -18.01 0.25
N HIS A 298 0.11 -18.98 -0.55
CA HIS A 298 -0.04 -20.40 -0.28
C HIS A 298 1.15 -21.00 0.49
N ALA A 299 2.27 -20.28 0.57
CA ALA A 299 3.41 -20.68 1.39
C ALA A 299 3.12 -20.47 2.90
N PRO A 300 3.86 -21.14 3.80
CA PRO A 300 3.77 -20.87 5.23
C PRO A 300 4.03 -19.38 5.56
N PRO A 301 3.24 -18.76 6.45
CA PRO A 301 3.45 -17.37 6.84
C PRO A 301 4.68 -17.22 7.73
N LYS A 302 5.20 -15.99 7.85
CA LYS A 302 6.31 -15.67 8.76
C LYS A 302 5.85 -15.51 10.20
N ALA A 303 4.64 -15.01 10.42
CA ALA A 303 4.05 -14.85 11.74
C ALA A 303 2.51 -14.88 11.67
N GLU A 304 1.88 -15.18 12.80
CA GLU A 304 0.44 -15.13 13.01
C GLU A 304 0.16 -14.43 14.34
N LEU A 305 -0.73 -13.42 14.31
CA LEU A 305 -1.28 -12.77 15.50
C LEU A 305 -2.75 -13.19 15.63
N ARG A 306 -3.17 -13.49 16.85
CA ARG A 306 -4.55 -13.85 17.17
C ARG A 306 -5.11 -12.82 18.16
N LEU A 307 -6.29 -12.30 17.86
CA LEU A 307 -7.10 -11.65 18.88
C LEU A 307 -7.56 -12.74 19.84
N ARG A 308 -7.23 -12.61 21.12
CA ARG A 308 -7.75 -13.52 22.15
C ARG A 308 -9.25 -13.27 22.28
N ASN A 309 -10.02 -14.34 22.34
CA ASN A 309 -11.42 -14.21 22.71
C ASN A 309 -11.49 -13.90 24.21
N PRO A 310 -12.23 -12.88 24.67
CA PRO A 310 -12.41 -12.64 26.10
C PRO A 310 -12.95 -13.87 26.84
N ASP A 311 -13.78 -14.68 26.18
CA ASP A 311 -14.36 -15.90 26.75
C ASP A 311 -13.35 -17.07 26.87
N GLU A 312 -12.18 -17.00 26.21
CA GLU A 312 -11.10 -17.99 26.35
C GLU A 312 -10.18 -17.70 27.55
N LEU A 313 -10.39 -16.58 28.26
CA LEU A 313 -9.63 -16.22 29.46
C LEU A 313 -10.06 -17.05 30.68
N ASP A 314 -11.35 -17.36 30.79
CA ASP A 314 -11.88 -18.09 31.95
C ASP A 314 -11.34 -19.54 32.01
N GLU A 315 -11.16 -20.21 30.86
CA GLU A 315 -10.64 -21.60 30.83
C GLU A 315 -9.12 -21.69 31.04
N ALA A 316 -8.36 -20.65 30.67
CA ALA A 316 -6.90 -20.66 30.80
C ALA A 316 -6.43 -20.26 32.21
N ASP A 317 -7.15 -19.37 32.89
CA ASP A 317 -6.86 -19.02 34.29
C ASP A 317 -7.34 -20.12 35.26
N GLU A 318 -8.44 -20.83 34.97
CA GLU A 318 -8.85 -22.03 35.75
C GLU A 318 -7.83 -23.17 35.65
N ALA A 319 -7.26 -23.42 34.47
CA ALA A 319 -6.24 -24.47 34.29
C ALA A 319 -4.88 -24.13 34.92
N ALA A 320 -4.57 -22.85 35.12
CA ALA A 320 -3.36 -22.41 35.79
C ALA A 320 -3.46 -22.57 37.33
N ASP A 321 -4.65 -22.40 37.90
CA ASP A 321 -4.90 -22.55 39.34
C ASP A 321 -4.93 -24.02 39.78
N GLU A 322 -5.41 -24.94 38.93
CA GLU A 322 -5.39 -26.39 39.23
C GLU A 322 -3.99 -27.01 39.24
N THR A 323 -2.99 -26.38 38.62
CA THR A 323 -1.60 -26.89 38.58
C THR A 323 -0.69 -26.33 39.67
N ALA A 324 -1.17 -25.36 40.46
CA ALA A 324 -0.40 -24.75 41.55
C ALA A 324 -0.44 -25.56 42.86
N ASP A 325 -1.39 -26.50 43.01
CA ASP A 325 -1.61 -27.26 44.24
C ASP A 325 -0.88 -28.63 44.32
N GLU A 326 -0.09 -29.00 43.30
CA GLU A 326 0.74 -30.22 43.32
C GLU A 326 2.24 -29.91 43.33
N LEU A 327 2.75 -29.34 44.42
CA LEU A 327 4.17 -29.43 44.78
C LEU A 327 4.31 -30.03 46.18
N PRO A 328 4.84 -31.27 46.33
CA PRO A 328 5.06 -31.84 47.64
C PRO A 328 6.29 -31.20 48.33
N LEU A 329 6.11 -30.94 49.63
CA LEU A 329 7.12 -30.48 50.61
C LEU A 329 8.38 -31.37 50.66
#